data_AF-I4VUX6-F1
#
_entry.id   AF-I4VUX6-F1
#
_cell.length_a   1.000
_cell.length_b   1.000
_cell.length_c   1.000
_cell.angle_alpha   90.00
_cell.angle_beta   90.00
_cell.angle_gamma   90.00
#
_symmetry.space_group_name_H-M   'P 1'
#
loop_
_entity.id
_entity.type
_entity.pdbx_description
1 polymer ?
#
loop_
_entity_poly.entity_id
_entity_poly.type
_entity_poly.pdbx_seq_one_letter_code
_entity_poly.pdbx_strand_id
1 'polypeptide(L)'
;PHRPPPPSRPAAPLPLMYRCVRATDGTTYLSSGQPAPYLAPLGMLGIVPSSLAQTYSGANHMGHGKVTAGLVANNYTWVQDRCRELSPSETCQALHDDWDANEDKLRRAFKSDQPPLLKREAELRAQLTNC
;
A
#
# COMPACT_ATOMS: atom_id res chain seq x y z
N PRO A 1 16.76 41.42 33.18
CA PRO A 1 17.30 40.19 32.54
C PRO A 1 16.29 39.58 31.55
N HIS A 2 16.49 39.79 30.25
CA HIS A 2 15.72 39.10 29.22
C HIS A 2 16.31 37.70 28.99
N ARG A 3 15.51 36.67 29.24
CA ARG A 3 15.89 35.28 28.95
C ARG A 3 15.77 35.07 27.44
N PRO A 4 16.84 34.63 26.74
CA PRO A 4 16.74 34.33 25.32
C PRO A 4 15.72 33.20 25.10
N PRO A 5 14.95 33.23 24.00
CA PRO A 5 14.01 32.17 23.67
C PRO A 5 14.76 30.84 23.52
N PRO A 6 14.15 29.70 23.94
CA PRO A 6 14.77 28.39 23.74
C PRO A 6 14.96 28.13 22.24
N PRO A 7 16.02 27.41 21.85
CA PRO A 7 16.24 27.05 20.45
C PRO A 7 15.07 26.21 19.93
N SER A 8 14.51 26.61 18.79
CA SER A 8 13.53 25.81 18.06
C SER A 8 14.16 24.48 17.66
N ARG A 9 13.62 23.36 18.18
CA ARG A 9 14.06 22.02 17.79
C ARG A 9 13.82 21.88 16.27
N PRO A 10 14.77 21.33 15.49
CA PRO A 10 14.55 21.14 14.05
C PRO A 10 13.31 20.29 13.85
N ALA A 11 12.33 20.81 13.11
CA ALA A 11 11.14 20.07 12.77
C ALA A 11 11.54 18.90 11.85
N ALA A 12 11.01 17.70 12.10
CA ALA A 12 11.37 16.52 11.29
C ALA A 12 10.86 16.72 9.86
N PRO A 13 11.66 16.50 8.80
CA PRO A 13 11.18 16.71 7.44
C PRO A 13 9.95 15.84 7.15
N LEU A 14 9.05 16.31 6.27
CA LEU A 14 7.94 15.48 5.80
C LEU A 14 8.49 14.16 5.23
N PRO A 15 7.90 13.02 5.60
CA PRO A 15 8.36 11.73 5.09
C PRO A 15 8.10 11.63 3.59
N LEU A 16 9.03 11.00 2.89
CA LEU A 16 8.83 10.61 1.51
C LEU A 16 7.78 9.50 1.46
N MET A 17 6.68 9.76 0.74
CA MET A 17 5.56 8.84 0.62
C MET A 17 5.14 8.70 -0.83
N TYR A 18 4.59 7.54 -1.16
CA TYR A 18 4.16 7.19 -2.50
C TYR A 18 2.70 6.76 -2.50
N ARG A 19 1.97 7.17 -3.54
CA ARG A 19 0.71 6.53 -3.92
C ARG A 19 1.00 5.49 -4.99
N CYS A 20 0.75 4.23 -4.66
CA CYS A 20 0.99 3.09 -5.51
C CYS A 20 -0.32 2.49 -6.00
N VAL A 21 -0.29 1.94 -7.21
CA VAL A 21 -1.36 1.14 -7.81
C VAL A 21 -0.84 -0.27 -7.97
N ARG A 22 -1.51 -1.23 -7.32
CA ARG A 22 -1.14 -2.63 -7.35
C ARG A 22 -1.28 -3.19 -8.75
N ALA A 23 -0.27 -3.92 -9.22
CA ALA A 23 -0.24 -4.45 -10.57
C ALA A 23 -1.27 -5.57 -10.82
N THR A 24 -1.72 -6.25 -9.76
CA THR A 24 -2.65 -7.39 -9.87
C THR A 24 -4.10 -6.97 -10.04
N ASP A 25 -4.59 -6.08 -9.18
CA ASP A 25 -6.01 -5.74 -9.07
C ASP A 25 -6.30 -4.24 -9.25
N GLY A 26 -5.27 -3.43 -9.46
CA GLY A 26 -5.39 -1.98 -9.59
C GLY A 26 -5.71 -1.26 -8.26
N THR A 27 -5.67 -1.94 -7.12
CA THR A 27 -5.93 -1.31 -5.82
C THR A 27 -4.89 -0.23 -5.51
N THR A 28 -5.37 0.91 -5.04
CA THR A 28 -4.48 2.02 -4.66
C THR A 28 -4.12 1.90 -3.18
N TYR A 29 -2.86 2.13 -2.85
CA TYR A 29 -2.37 2.12 -1.47
C TYR A 29 -1.23 3.13 -1.27
N LEU A 30 -0.95 3.46 -0.01
CA LEU A 30 0.18 4.31 0.37
C LEU A 30 1.39 3.47 0.77
N SER A 31 2.58 3.91 0.38
CA SER A 31 3.84 3.24 0.68
C SER A 31 4.89 4.24 1.15
N SER A 32 5.77 3.80 2.06
CA SER A 32 6.95 4.54 2.49
C SER A 32 8.15 4.39 1.53
N GLY A 33 7.98 3.64 0.44
CA GLY A 33 9.01 3.44 -0.59
C GLY A 33 8.43 2.84 -1.87
N GLN A 34 9.28 2.68 -2.88
CA GLN A 34 8.88 1.98 -4.10
C GLN A 34 8.99 0.46 -3.89
N PRO A 35 7.90 -0.30 -4.08
CA PRO A 35 7.93 -1.76 -3.99
C PRO A 35 8.84 -2.36 -5.06
N ALA A 36 9.62 -3.37 -4.66
CA ALA A 36 10.36 -4.19 -5.61
C ALA A 36 9.40 -5.01 -6.50
N PRO A 37 9.81 -5.40 -7.71
CA PRO A 37 9.05 -6.36 -8.51
C PRO A 37 8.79 -7.65 -7.73
N TYR A 38 7.65 -8.29 -7.98
CA TYR A 38 7.26 -9.54 -7.31
C TYR A 38 6.56 -10.51 -8.27
N LEU A 39 6.51 -11.79 -7.89
CA LEU A 39 5.79 -12.81 -8.63
C LEU A 39 4.31 -12.82 -8.24
N ALA A 40 3.43 -12.69 -9.21
CA ALA A 40 1.98 -12.79 -9.04
C ALA A 40 1.40 -13.95 -9.86
N PRO A 41 0.40 -14.68 -9.34
CA PRO A 41 -0.33 -15.66 -10.13
C PRO A 41 -0.99 -15.00 -11.35
N LEU A 42 -0.84 -15.62 -12.54
CA LEU A 42 -1.42 -15.07 -13.78
C LEU A 42 -2.93 -14.81 -13.65
N GLY A 43 -3.65 -15.67 -12.93
CA GLY A 43 -5.09 -15.56 -12.72
C GLY A 43 -5.53 -14.27 -12.00
N MET A 44 -4.65 -13.64 -11.22
CA MET A 44 -4.96 -12.38 -10.53
C MET A 44 -4.96 -11.17 -11.46
N LEU A 45 -4.27 -11.23 -12.60
CA LEU A 45 -4.07 -10.05 -13.46
C LEU A 45 -5.32 -9.66 -14.28
N GLY A 46 -6.37 -10.49 -14.27
CA GLY A 46 -7.56 -10.29 -15.11
C GLY A 46 -7.28 -10.36 -16.63
N ILE A 47 -6.05 -10.70 -17.04
CA ILE A 47 -5.56 -10.71 -18.42
C ILE A 47 -6.08 -11.92 -19.22
N VAL A 48 -6.67 -12.92 -18.58
CA VAL A 48 -7.20 -14.10 -19.27
C VAL A 48 -8.73 -13.96 -19.44
N PRO A 49 -9.24 -13.56 -20.62
CA PRO A 49 -10.66 -13.58 -20.93
C PRO A 49 -11.09 -15.01 -21.28
N SER A 50 -10.75 -16.00 -20.44
CA SER A 50 -11.34 -17.33 -20.57
C SER A 50 -12.66 -17.27 -19.83
N SER A 51 -13.76 -17.13 -20.56
CA SER A 51 -15.09 -17.31 -19.97
C SER A 51 -15.14 -18.69 -19.33
N LEU A 52 -15.74 -18.81 -18.14
CA LEU A 52 -15.93 -20.10 -17.46
C LEU A 52 -16.53 -21.18 -18.38
N ALA A 53 -17.30 -20.77 -19.39
CA ALA A 53 -17.85 -21.64 -20.42
C ALA A 53 -16.77 -22.37 -21.25
N GLN A 54 -15.66 -21.71 -21.61
CA GLN A 54 -14.56 -22.33 -22.36
C GLN A 54 -13.75 -23.32 -21.52
N THR A 55 -13.68 -23.11 -20.20
CA THR A 55 -13.01 -24.04 -19.28
C THR A 55 -13.83 -25.32 -19.07
N TYR A 56 -15.16 -25.24 -19.12
CA TYR A 56 -16.06 -26.39 -18.91
C TYR A 56 -16.47 -27.12 -20.21
N SER A 57 -16.39 -26.50 -21.39
CA SER A 57 -16.81 -27.11 -22.67
C SER A 57 -15.71 -27.92 -23.40
N GLY A 58 -14.70 -28.42 -22.67
CA GLY A 58 -13.47 -28.98 -23.23
C GLY A 58 -13.56 -30.35 -23.94
N ALA A 59 -14.75 -30.84 -24.30
CA ALA A 59 -14.95 -32.07 -25.08
C ALA A 59 -15.34 -31.74 -26.52
N ASN A 60 -14.43 -31.17 -27.32
CA ASN A 60 -14.42 -31.27 -28.78
C ASN A 60 -13.02 -30.98 -29.32
N HIS A 61 -12.70 -31.65 -30.42
CA HIS A 61 -11.37 -31.88 -30.97
C HIS A 61 -10.92 -30.81 -31.99
N MET A 62 -9.59 -30.72 -32.16
CA MET A 62 -8.80 -30.02 -33.20
C MET A 62 -8.37 -28.57 -32.93
N GLY A 63 -7.04 -28.37 -32.90
CA GLY A 63 -6.37 -27.08 -33.18
C GLY A 63 -6.23 -26.12 -32.00
N HIS A 64 -4.98 -25.77 -31.68
CA HIS A 64 -4.54 -24.78 -30.67
C HIS A 64 -4.59 -25.26 -29.21
N GLY A 65 -3.42 -25.25 -28.56
CA GLY A 65 -3.23 -25.75 -27.19
C GLY A 65 -4.21 -25.11 -26.22
N LYS A 66 -5.03 -25.94 -25.58
CA LYS A 66 -6.02 -25.52 -24.57
C LYS A 66 -5.26 -24.89 -23.41
N VAL A 67 -5.45 -23.59 -23.17
CA VAL A 67 -5.05 -22.94 -21.92
C VAL A 67 -5.94 -23.56 -20.83
N THR A 68 -5.40 -24.51 -20.08
CA THR A 68 -6.14 -25.17 -19.00
C THR A 68 -6.12 -24.28 -17.76
N ALA A 69 -7.15 -24.34 -16.92
CA ALA A 69 -7.16 -23.64 -15.63
C ALA A 69 -5.94 -23.99 -14.76
N GLY A 70 -5.42 -25.23 -14.88
CA GLY A 70 -4.18 -25.67 -14.23
C GLY A 70 -2.91 -25.00 -14.78
N LEU A 71 -2.91 -24.55 -16.03
CA LEU A 71 -1.83 -23.73 -16.59
C LEU A 71 -1.88 -22.31 -16.01
N VAL A 72 -3.05 -21.69 -15.87
CA VAL A 72 -3.15 -20.31 -15.32
C VAL A 72 -2.92 -20.28 -13.80
N ALA A 73 -3.36 -21.31 -13.06
CA ALA A 73 -3.23 -21.36 -11.61
C ALA A 73 -1.80 -21.67 -11.11
N ASN A 74 -0.97 -22.33 -11.94
CA ASN A 74 0.41 -22.70 -11.57
C ASN A 74 1.48 -21.80 -12.19
N ASN A 75 1.10 -20.84 -13.05
CA ASN A 75 2.05 -19.92 -13.65
C ASN A 75 2.04 -18.58 -12.92
N TYR A 76 3.25 -18.15 -12.53
CA TYR A 76 3.52 -16.84 -11.96
C TYR A 76 4.22 -15.97 -13.00
N THR A 77 3.99 -14.66 -12.94
CA THR A 77 4.73 -13.70 -13.74
C THR A 77 5.25 -12.57 -12.87
N TRP A 78 6.35 -11.96 -13.30
CA TRP A 78 6.88 -10.76 -12.68
C TRP A 78 5.96 -9.58 -12.96
N VAL A 79 5.56 -8.91 -11.89
CA VAL A 79 4.79 -7.67 -11.94
C VAL A 79 5.47 -6.63 -11.09
N GLN A 80 5.15 -5.36 -11.35
CA GLN A 80 5.60 -4.26 -10.53
C GLN A 80 4.50 -3.21 -10.39
N ASP A 81 4.30 -2.77 -9.15
CA ASP A 81 3.35 -1.72 -8.83
C ASP A 81 3.79 -0.38 -9.43
N ARG A 82 2.81 0.42 -9.85
CA ARG A 82 3.07 1.77 -10.35
C ARG A 82 2.95 2.75 -9.21
N CYS A 83 4.05 3.38 -8.84
CA CYS A 83 4.09 4.34 -7.74
C CYS A 83 4.46 5.73 -8.24
N ARG A 84 3.79 6.75 -7.69
CA ARG A 84 4.21 8.13 -7.79
C ARG A 84 4.45 8.70 -6.42
N GLU A 85 5.42 9.60 -6.31
CA GLU A 85 5.62 10.39 -5.09
C GLU A 85 4.38 11.23 -4.80
N LEU A 86 4.08 11.38 -3.50
CA LEU A 86 3.07 12.31 -3.04
C LEU A 86 3.61 13.74 -3.07
N SER A 87 2.78 14.68 -3.46
CA SER A 87 3.08 16.09 -3.21
C SER A 87 3.06 16.39 -1.69
N PRO A 88 3.70 17.48 -1.22
CA PRO A 88 3.70 17.83 0.20
C PRO A 88 2.30 17.91 0.83
N SER A 89 1.31 18.44 0.11
CA SER A 89 -0.09 18.50 0.59
C SER A 89 -0.73 17.13 0.68
N GLU A 90 -0.49 16.24 -0.29
CA GLU A 90 -0.97 14.86 -0.23
C GLU A 90 -0.30 14.07 0.91
N THR A 91 0.98 14.32 1.18
CA THR A 91 1.69 13.75 2.33
C THR A 91 1.06 14.23 3.63
N CYS A 92 0.78 15.52 3.78
CA CYS A 92 0.12 16.04 4.97
C CYS A 92 -1.26 15.42 5.20
N GLN A 93 -2.08 15.29 4.14
CA GLN A 93 -3.36 14.62 4.26
C GLN A 93 -3.20 13.15 4.71
N ALA A 94 -2.26 12.43 4.10
CA ALA A 94 -1.99 11.04 4.48
C ALA A 94 -1.55 10.91 5.96
N LEU A 95 -0.75 11.86 6.45
CA LEU A 95 -0.33 11.89 7.86
C LEU A 95 -1.48 12.19 8.82
N HIS A 96 -2.42 13.06 8.43
CA HIS A 96 -3.64 13.31 9.19
C HIS A 96 -4.52 12.05 9.24
N ASP A 97 -4.73 11.37 8.10
CA ASP A 97 -5.52 10.14 8.06
C ASP A 97 -4.87 9.04 8.94
N ASP A 98 -3.55 8.91 8.90
CA ASP A 98 -2.77 7.98 9.75
C ASP A 98 -2.91 8.31 11.24
N TRP A 99 -2.91 9.60 11.58
CA TRP A 99 -3.12 10.06 12.95
C TRP A 99 -4.51 9.66 13.44
N ASP A 100 -5.55 10.00 12.69
CA ASP A 100 -6.94 9.73 13.08
C ASP A 100 -7.17 8.23 13.28
N ALA A 101 -6.61 7.42 12.38
CA ALA A 101 -6.63 5.96 12.51
C ALA A 101 -5.86 5.45 13.74
N ASN A 102 -4.74 6.10 14.11
CA ASN A 102 -3.96 5.74 15.29
C ASN A 102 -4.68 6.11 16.60
N GLU A 103 -5.29 7.30 16.66
CA GLU A 103 -6.13 7.73 17.79
C GLU A 103 -7.32 6.80 18.01
N ASP A 104 -7.98 6.42 16.92
CA ASP A 104 -9.08 5.46 16.95
C ASP A 104 -8.66 4.07 17.45
N LYS A 105 -7.41 3.67 17.20
CA LYS A 105 -6.83 2.43 17.76
C LYS A 105 -6.50 2.61 19.24
N LEU A 106 -5.86 3.72 19.63
CA LEU A 106 -5.54 4.03 21.03
C LEU A 106 -6.78 4.01 21.93
N ARG A 107 -7.87 4.61 21.47
CA ARG A 107 -9.16 4.66 22.19
C ARG A 107 -9.73 3.27 22.48
N ARG A 108 -9.44 2.28 21.62
CA ARG A 108 -9.97 0.92 21.70
C ARG A 108 -8.97 -0.11 22.23
N ALA A 109 -7.68 0.24 22.29
CA ALA A 109 -6.60 -0.67 22.65
C ALA A 109 -6.57 -0.97 24.15
N PHE A 110 -6.26 -2.22 24.50
CA PHE A 110 -5.90 -2.58 25.87
C PHE A 110 -4.57 -1.94 26.27
N LYS A 111 -4.34 -1.76 27.57
CA LYS A 111 -3.09 -1.15 28.08
C LYS A 111 -1.83 -1.86 27.61
N SER A 112 -1.89 -3.18 27.38
CA SER A 112 -0.77 -3.96 26.83
C SER A 112 -0.40 -3.58 25.39
N ASP A 113 -1.37 -3.11 24.61
CA ASP A 113 -1.24 -2.87 23.17
C ASP A 113 -1.02 -1.38 22.86
N GLN A 114 -1.19 -0.51 23.87
CA GLN A 114 -0.98 0.94 23.76
C GLN A 114 0.47 1.37 23.48
N PRO A 115 1.53 0.75 24.04
CA PRO A 115 2.90 1.25 23.87
C PRO A 115 3.34 1.49 22.42
N PRO A 116 3.13 0.56 21.45
CA PRO A 116 3.48 0.83 20.05
C PRO A 116 2.63 1.94 19.42
N LEU A 117 1.36 2.07 19.81
CA LEU A 117 0.46 3.10 19.28
C LEU A 117 0.82 4.51 19.79
N LEU A 118 1.21 4.63 21.06
CA LEU A 118 1.68 5.89 21.66
C LEU A 118 3.00 6.35 21.01
N LYS A 119 3.90 5.41 20.71
CA LYS A 119 5.12 5.71 19.96
C LYS A 119 4.78 6.26 18.58
N ARG A 120 3.85 5.62 17.87
CA ARG A 120 3.39 6.06 16.54
C ARG A 120 2.71 7.43 16.60
N GLU A 121 1.90 7.70 17.62
CA GLU A 121 1.27 9.00 17.84
C GLU A 121 2.32 10.12 17.97
N ALA A 122 3.37 9.90 18.77
CA ALA A 122 4.45 10.87 18.93
C ALA A 122 5.23 11.14 17.63
N GLU A 123 5.44 10.13 16.80
CA GLU A 123 6.06 10.28 15.48
C GLU A 123 5.18 11.08 14.52
N LEU A 124 3.89 10.77 14.45
CA LEU A 124 2.92 11.49 13.61
C LEU A 124 2.80 12.95 14.03
N ARG A 125 2.82 13.23 15.34
CA ARG A 125 2.90 14.59 15.91
C ARG A 125 4.09 15.39 15.43
N ALA A 126 5.26 14.78 15.45
CA ALA A 126 6.47 15.44 14.99
C ALA A 126 6.43 15.74 13.48
N GLN A 127 5.87 14.83 12.68
CA GLN A 127 5.76 14.99 11.23
C GLN A 127 4.73 16.05 10.85
N LEU A 128 3.55 16.06 11.48
CA LEU A 128 2.49 17.04 11.25
C LEU A 128 2.85 18.46 11.65
N THR A 129 3.93 18.68 12.41
CA THR A 129 4.41 20.05 12.71
C THR A 129 4.92 20.79 11.46
N ASN A 130 5.15 20.07 10.35
CA ASN A 130 5.57 20.62 9.06
C ASN A 130 4.45 20.63 8.03
N CYS A 131 3.24 20.31 8.49
CA CYS A 131 1.99 20.69 7.88
C CYS A 131 1.51 21.97 8.63
#